data_AF-A0A950GEC1-F1
#
_entry.id   AF-A0A950GEC1-F1
#
_cell.length_a   1.000
_cell.length_b   1.000
_cell.length_c   1.000
_cell.angle_alpha   90.00
_cell.angle_beta   90.00
_cell.angle_gamma   90.00
#
_symmetry.space_group_name_H-M   'P 1'
#
loop_
_entity.id
_entity.type
_entity.pdbx_description
1 polymer ?
#
loop_
_entity_poly.entity_id
_entity_poly.type
_entity_poly.pdbx_seq_one_letter_code
_entity_poly.pdbx_strand_id
1 'polypeptide(L)'
;MLARPGLDAQEALICTMVLVAAADGGMTDREIGVMAGQVQTLPAFHNFSSEQLEFATDATVNLLNEEDGLSHAAQLIRDALEPRLRETAYALACEVVAADTDVRQSSLQMLEFVQTELHLDPLVAAAIERGVRARHQRV
;
A
#
# COMPACT_ATOMS: atom_id res chain seq x y z
N MET A 1 -21.63 17.10 7.04
CA MET A 1 -20.48 16.19 6.80
C MET A 1 -19.92 16.54 5.45
N LEU A 2 -18.73 17.16 5.40
CA LEU A 2 -18.08 17.50 4.13
C LEU A 2 -17.64 16.19 3.49
N ALA A 3 -18.24 15.84 2.34
CA ALA A 3 -17.74 14.80 1.47
C ALA A 3 -16.31 15.20 1.07
N ARG A 4 -15.30 14.45 1.54
CA ARG A 4 -13.93 14.58 1.03
C ARG A 4 -13.90 13.88 -0.33
N PRO A 5 -13.67 14.61 -1.45
CA PRO A 5 -13.78 14.05 -2.79
C PRO A 5 -12.53 13.26 -3.23
N GLY A 6 -11.62 12.91 -2.29
CA GLY A 6 -10.39 12.21 -2.59
C GLY A 6 -9.60 11.88 -1.31
N LEU A 7 -8.57 11.07 -1.49
CA LEU A 7 -7.65 10.66 -0.42
C LEU A 7 -6.66 11.80 -0.12
N ASP A 8 -6.28 11.96 1.15
CA ASP A 8 -5.03 12.64 1.47
C ASP A 8 -3.81 11.72 1.26
N ALA A 9 -2.61 12.28 1.38
CA ALA A 9 -1.39 11.54 1.09
C ALA A 9 -1.20 10.33 2.03
N GLN A 10 -1.61 10.42 3.30
CA GLN A 10 -1.47 9.32 4.26
C GLN A 10 -2.49 8.23 3.93
N GLU A 11 -3.74 8.61 3.65
CA GLU A 11 -4.80 7.70 3.21
C GLU A 11 -4.41 6.97 1.92
N ALA A 12 -3.75 7.63 0.96
CA ALA A 12 -3.26 7.01 -0.26
C ALA A 12 -2.12 5.99 -0.04
N LEU A 13 -1.24 6.23 0.93
CA LEU A 13 -0.23 5.25 1.34
C LEU A 13 -0.88 4.02 1.98
N ILE A 14 -1.91 4.22 2.83
CA ILE A 14 -2.70 3.10 3.39
C ILE A 14 -3.40 2.34 2.28
N CYS A 15 -4.07 3.05 1.37
CA CYS A 15 -4.78 2.48 0.24
C CYS A 15 -3.85 1.56 -0.57
N THR A 16 -2.62 2.02 -0.85
CA THR A 16 -1.61 1.22 -1.57
C THR A 16 -1.25 -0.08 -0.83
N MET A 17 -1.10 -0.04 0.50
CA MET A 17 -0.85 -1.25 1.29
C MET A 17 -2.03 -2.23 1.23
N VAL A 18 -3.26 -1.72 1.33
CA VAL A 18 -4.50 -2.54 1.30
C VAL A 18 -4.69 -3.18 -0.07
N LEU A 19 -4.41 -2.46 -1.18
CA LEU A 19 -4.51 -3.00 -2.54
C LEU A 19 -3.74 -4.32 -2.66
N VAL A 20 -2.51 -4.35 -2.12
CA VAL A 20 -1.65 -5.52 -2.21
C VAL A 20 -2.01 -6.60 -1.20
N ALA A 21 -2.36 -6.22 0.04
CA ALA A 21 -2.82 -7.16 1.06
C ALA A 21 -4.14 -7.85 0.68
N ALA A 22 -5.03 -7.16 -0.03
CA ALA A 22 -6.33 -7.70 -0.46
C ALA A 22 -6.27 -8.47 -1.80
N ALA A 23 -5.13 -8.47 -2.50
CA ALA A 23 -4.98 -9.08 -3.82
C ALA A 23 -5.34 -10.59 -3.85
N ASP A 24 -5.19 -11.26 -2.72
CA ASP A 24 -5.43 -12.69 -2.54
C ASP A 24 -6.82 -13.03 -1.98
N GLY A 25 -7.72 -12.04 -1.90
CA GLY A 25 -9.08 -12.21 -1.39
C GLY A 25 -9.24 -12.01 0.11
N GLY A 26 -8.22 -11.45 0.78
CA GLY A 26 -8.29 -11.09 2.19
C GLY A 26 -6.90 -10.81 2.78
N MET A 27 -6.86 -10.03 3.87
CA MET A 27 -5.63 -9.64 4.56
C MET A 27 -5.37 -10.58 5.75
N THR A 28 -4.13 -11.02 5.91
CA THR A 28 -3.68 -11.83 7.05
C THR A 28 -3.34 -10.96 8.26
N ASP A 29 -3.42 -11.50 9.48
CA ASP A 29 -3.00 -10.82 10.72
C ASP A 29 -1.56 -10.31 10.64
N ARG A 30 -0.72 -11.01 9.87
CA ARG A 30 0.70 -10.68 9.68
C ARG A 30 0.88 -9.45 8.79
N GLU A 31 0.12 -9.34 7.70
CA GLU A 31 0.09 -8.15 6.85
C GLU A 31 -0.47 -6.94 7.59
N ILE A 32 -1.57 -7.12 8.33
CA ILE A 32 -2.15 -6.07 9.19
C ILE A 32 -1.12 -5.57 10.21
N GLY A 33 -0.40 -6.50 10.86
CA GLY A 33 0.67 -6.16 11.80
C GLY A 33 1.81 -5.37 11.17
N VAL A 34 2.21 -5.71 9.94
CA VAL A 34 3.24 -4.95 9.19
C VAL A 34 2.72 -3.57 8.84
N MET A 35 1.51 -3.43 8.31
CA MET A 35 0.90 -2.14 8.00
C MET A 35 0.88 -1.23 9.23
N ALA A 36 0.38 -1.73 10.37
CA ALA A 36 0.35 -0.99 11.63
C ALA A 36 1.75 -0.58 12.10
N GLY A 37 2.75 -1.46 11.96
CA GLY A 37 4.14 -1.17 12.30
C GLY A 37 4.75 -0.06 11.44
N GLN A 38 4.49 -0.05 10.13
CA GLN A 38 4.96 1.01 9.23
C GLN A 38 4.33 2.36 9.59
N VAL A 39 3.01 2.37 9.87
CA VAL A 39 2.28 3.58 10.27
C VAL A 39 2.81 4.17 11.58
N GLN A 40 3.19 3.32 12.54
CA GLN A 40 3.72 3.79 13.81
C GLN A 40 5.15 4.34 13.74
N THR A 41 5.93 3.96 12.73
CA THR A 41 7.38 4.21 12.72
C THR A 41 7.84 5.16 11.63
N LEU A 42 7.12 5.26 10.51
CA LEU A 42 7.56 6.09 9.39
C LEU A 42 7.15 7.56 9.54
N PRO A 43 8.04 8.51 9.20
CA PRO A 43 7.75 9.95 9.26
C PRO A 43 6.55 10.38 8.41
N ALA A 44 6.23 9.65 7.34
CA ALA A 44 5.09 9.92 6.48
C ALA A 44 3.75 9.87 7.23
N PHE A 45 3.67 9.08 8.30
CA PHE A 45 2.49 8.91 9.14
C PHE A 45 2.56 9.69 10.45
N HIS A 46 3.41 10.71 10.53
CA HIS A 46 3.45 11.59 11.70
C HIS A 46 2.05 12.18 11.97
N ASN A 47 1.57 12.06 13.22
CA ASN A 47 0.21 12.40 13.66
C ASN A 47 -0.94 11.55 13.07
N PHE A 48 -0.65 10.43 12.42
CA PHE A 48 -1.68 9.49 11.95
C PHE A 48 -2.01 8.49 13.07
N SER A 49 -3.28 8.39 13.46
CA SER A 49 -3.72 7.53 14.54
C SER A 49 -4.10 6.12 14.06
N SER A 50 -4.13 5.16 14.98
CA SER A 50 -4.64 3.81 14.68
C SER A 50 -6.12 3.81 14.25
N GLU A 51 -6.93 4.73 14.79
CA GLU A 51 -8.34 4.89 14.37
C GLU A 51 -8.44 5.37 12.92
N GLN A 52 -7.54 6.27 12.49
CA GLN A 52 -7.47 6.71 11.09
C GLN A 52 -7.00 5.59 10.16
N LEU A 53 -6.09 4.72 10.63
CA LEU A 53 -5.67 3.54 9.90
C LEU A 53 -6.83 2.57 9.66
N GLU A 54 -7.62 2.27 10.70
CA GLU A 54 -8.80 1.41 10.59
C GLU A 54 -9.80 2.00 9.60
N PHE A 55 -10.13 3.29 9.75
CA PHE A 55 -11.04 3.98 8.83
C PHE A 55 -10.55 3.96 7.38
N ALA A 56 -9.28 4.28 7.13
CA ALA A 56 -8.72 4.28 5.77
C ALA A 56 -8.65 2.88 5.16
N THR A 57 -8.42 1.86 5.99
CA THR A 57 -8.43 0.45 5.58
C THR A 57 -9.83 0.04 5.15
N ASP A 58 -10.83 0.26 6.00
CA ASP A 58 -12.24 -0.06 5.69
C ASP A 58 -12.75 0.70 4.48
N ALA A 59 -12.42 1.98 4.36
CA ALA A 59 -12.77 2.78 3.19
C ALA A 59 -12.17 2.19 1.90
N THR A 60 -10.91 1.75 1.95
CA THR A 60 -10.26 1.13 0.79
C THR A 60 -10.87 -0.22 0.45
N VAL A 61 -11.18 -1.06 1.45
CA VAL A 61 -11.83 -2.36 1.22
C VAL A 61 -13.21 -2.15 0.59
N ASN A 62 -14.00 -1.21 1.10
CA ASN A 62 -15.29 -0.86 0.51
C ASN A 62 -15.15 -0.38 -0.94
N LEU A 63 -14.17 0.48 -1.20
CA LEU A 63 -13.87 0.95 -2.55
C LEU A 63 -13.52 -0.19 -3.50
N LEU A 64 -12.70 -1.15 -3.07
CA LEU A 64 -12.32 -2.31 -3.89
C LEU A 64 -13.50 -3.24 -4.22
N ASN A 65 -14.58 -3.19 -3.44
CA ASN A 65 -15.80 -3.95 -3.70
C ASN A 65 -16.76 -3.25 -4.69
N GLU A 66 -16.48 -2.01 -5.08
CA GLU A 66 -17.26 -1.28 -6.09
C GLU A 66 -16.94 -1.76 -7.51
N GLU A 67 -17.84 -1.48 -8.46
CA GLU A 67 -17.55 -1.66 -9.89
C GLU A 67 -16.36 -0.77 -10.28
N ASP A 68 -15.36 -1.34 -10.97
CA ASP A 68 -14.10 -0.67 -11.31
C ASP A 68 -13.29 -0.12 -10.10
N GLY A 69 -13.56 -0.64 -8.90
CA GLY A 69 -12.97 -0.16 -7.64
C GLY A 69 -11.44 -0.10 -7.63
N LEU A 70 -10.77 -1.09 -8.22
CA LEU A 70 -9.30 -1.10 -8.34
C LEU A 70 -8.77 0.06 -9.20
N SER A 71 -9.39 0.29 -10.37
CA SER A 71 -9.03 1.38 -11.27
C SER A 71 -9.28 2.74 -10.61
N HIS A 72 -10.39 2.85 -9.86
CA HIS A 72 -10.71 4.05 -9.10
C HIS A 72 -9.71 4.31 -7.97
N ALA A 73 -9.36 3.29 -7.19
CA ALA A 73 -8.36 3.38 -6.13
C ALA A 73 -7.01 3.82 -6.68
N ALA A 74 -6.57 3.25 -7.80
CA ALA A 74 -5.32 3.66 -8.44
C ALA A 74 -5.34 5.15 -8.85
N GLN A 75 -6.46 5.63 -9.42
CA GLN A 75 -6.61 7.05 -9.75
C GLN A 75 -6.52 7.94 -8.50
N LEU A 76 -7.24 7.58 -7.42
CA LEU A 76 -7.21 8.33 -6.17
C LEU A 76 -5.79 8.39 -5.56
N ILE A 77 -5.06 7.27 -5.58
CA ILE A 77 -3.68 7.22 -5.10
C ILE A 77 -2.80 8.14 -5.95
N ARG A 78 -2.89 8.09 -7.28
CA ARG A 78 -2.09 8.95 -8.17
C ARG A 78 -2.32 10.44 -7.95
N ASP A 79 -3.58 10.81 -7.69
CA ASP A 79 -3.97 12.21 -7.49
C ASP A 79 -3.54 12.74 -6.11
N ALA A 80 -3.53 11.87 -5.10
CA ALA A 80 -3.16 12.22 -3.73
C ALA A 80 -1.64 12.25 -3.49
N LEU A 81 -0.84 11.52 -4.29
CA LEU A 81 0.59 11.38 -4.08
C LEU A 81 1.44 12.27 -4.99
N GLU A 82 2.17 13.19 -4.38
CA GLU A 82 3.30 13.85 -5.04
C GLU A 82 4.33 12.83 -5.55
N PRO A 83 5.07 13.11 -6.64
CA PRO A 83 6.03 12.17 -7.22
C PRO A 83 7.01 11.56 -6.20
N ARG A 84 7.47 12.37 -5.23
CA ARG A 84 8.40 11.91 -4.17
C ARG A 84 7.83 10.83 -3.24
N LEU A 85 6.50 10.78 -3.07
CA LEU A 85 5.84 9.82 -2.18
C LEU A 85 5.42 8.53 -2.90
N ARG A 86 5.50 8.48 -4.24
CA ARG A 86 5.17 7.27 -5.01
C ARG A 86 6.15 6.12 -4.72
N GLU A 87 7.43 6.44 -4.58
CA GLU A 87 8.44 5.48 -4.13
C GLU A 87 8.15 4.98 -2.70
N THR A 88 7.62 5.85 -1.83
CA THR A 88 7.22 5.48 -0.47
C THR A 88 6.03 4.52 -0.48
N ALA A 89 5.02 4.82 -1.31
CA ALA A 89 3.85 3.96 -1.48
C ALA A 89 4.25 2.56 -1.95
N TYR A 90 5.14 2.48 -2.94
CA TYR A 90 5.62 1.20 -3.45
C TYR A 90 6.50 0.45 -2.46
N ALA A 91 7.37 1.14 -1.71
CA ALA A 91 8.16 0.52 -0.64
C ALA A 91 7.27 -0.11 0.44
N LEU A 92 6.18 0.57 0.83
CA LEU A 92 5.17 0.05 1.74
C LEU A 92 4.46 -1.18 1.16
N ALA A 93 4.10 -1.14 -0.12
CA ALA A 93 3.49 -2.27 -0.82
C ALA A 93 4.41 -3.51 -0.78
N CYS A 94 5.70 -3.33 -1.07
CA CYS A 94 6.69 -4.40 -1.02
C CYS A 94 6.85 -4.97 0.40
N GLU A 95 6.78 -4.14 1.44
CA GLU A 95 6.88 -4.57 2.85
C GLU A 95 5.73 -5.49 3.25
N VAL A 96 4.52 -5.15 2.82
CA VAL A 96 3.33 -5.97 3.05
C VAL A 96 3.50 -7.34 2.39
N VAL A 97 3.90 -7.38 1.13
CA VAL A 97 4.13 -8.67 0.42
C VAL A 97 5.26 -9.49 1.05
N ALA A 98 6.36 -8.83 1.42
CA ALA A 98 7.49 -9.50 2.05
C ALA A 98 7.18 -9.99 3.47
N ALA A 99 6.09 -9.51 4.09
CA ALA A 99 5.65 -9.98 5.38
C ALA A 99 5.36 -11.47 5.33
N ASP A 100 4.61 -11.95 4.32
CA ASP A 100 4.17 -13.33 4.24
C ASP A 100 5.33 -14.30 3.93
N THR A 101 5.23 -15.52 4.45
CA THR A 101 6.17 -16.61 4.17
C THR A 101 6.03 -17.16 2.75
N ASP A 102 4.82 -17.13 2.19
CA ASP A 102 4.54 -17.60 0.83
C ASP A 102 4.02 -16.46 -0.02
N VAL A 103 4.92 -15.79 -0.75
CA VAL A 103 4.54 -14.74 -1.69
C VAL A 103 3.76 -15.35 -2.86
N ARG A 104 2.51 -14.90 -3.02
CA ARG A 104 1.58 -15.42 -4.01
C ARG A 104 1.69 -14.65 -5.33
N GLN A 105 1.33 -15.31 -6.43
CA GLN A 105 1.39 -14.72 -7.77
C GLN A 105 0.47 -13.49 -7.91
N SER A 106 -0.70 -13.52 -7.28
CA SER A 106 -1.65 -12.41 -7.25
C SER A 106 -1.08 -11.16 -6.56
N SER A 107 -0.36 -11.33 -5.44
CA SER A 107 0.32 -10.21 -4.78
C SER A 107 1.45 -9.62 -5.63
N LEU A 108 2.20 -10.47 -6.36
CA LEU A 108 3.23 -10.01 -7.31
C LEU A 108 2.61 -9.25 -8.50
N GLN A 109 1.49 -9.74 -9.04
CA GLN A 109 0.74 -9.04 -10.10
C GLN A 109 0.22 -7.69 -9.60
N MET A 110 -0.25 -7.61 -8.34
CA MET A 110 -0.68 -6.35 -7.75
C MET A 110 0.50 -5.40 -7.53
N LEU A 111 1.70 -5.88 -7.15
CA LEU A 111 2.89 -5.04 -7.10
C LEU A 111 3.26 -4.48 -8.48
N GLU A 112 3.22 -5.30 -9.53
CA GLU A 112 3.49 -4.85 -10.91
C GLU A 112 2.45 -3.80 -11.36
N PHE A 113 1.18 -3.99 -10.98
CA PHE A 113 0.12 -3.01 -11.18
C PHE A 113 0.46 -1.69 -10.47
N VAL A 114 0.74 -1.72 -9.16
CA VAL A 114 1.09 -0.51 -8.39
C VAL A 114 2.33 0.19 -8.96
N GLN A 115 3.37 -0.56 -9.34
CA GLN A 115 4.57 0.00 -9.96
C GLN A 115 4.24 0.78 -11.24
N THR A 116 3.43 0.18 -12.11
CA THR A 116 3.01 0.75 -13.39
C THR A 116 2.15 1.98 -13.18
N GLU A 117 1.15 1.89 -12.31
CA GLU A 117 0.23 2.99 -12.02
C GLU A 117 0.93 4.19 -11.39
N LEU A 118 1.91 3.95 -10.53
CA LEU A 118 2.70 5.02 -9.92
C LEU A 118 3.80 5.58 -10.84
N HIS A 119 3.97 5.00 -12.03
CA HIS A 119 4.96 5.40 -13.03
C HIS A 119 6.40 5.37 -12.47
N LEU A 120 6.73 4.31 -11.74
CA LEU A 120 8.05 4.17 -11.14
C LEU A 120 9.09 3.70 -12.15
N ASP A 121 10.29 4.29 -12.06
CA ASP A 121 11.44 3.81 -12.82
C ASP A 121 11.77 2.36 -12.43
N PRO A 122 11.96 1.44 -13.39
CA PRO A 122 12.24 0.04 -13.09
C PRO A 122 13.48 -0.19 -12.21
N LEU A 123 14.51 0.65 -12.33
CA LEU A 123 15.73 0.54 -11.51
C LEU A 123 15.45 0.97 -10.06
N VAL A 124 14.60 1.99 -9.87
CA VAL A 124 14.17 2.44 -8.54
C VAL A 124 13.32 1.36 -7.86
N ALA A 125 12.35 0.81 -8.58
CA ALA A 125 11.52 -0.30 -8.08
C ALA A 125 12.38 -1.50 -7.66
N ALA A 126 13.29 -1.95 -8.54
CA ALA A 126 14.19 -3.06 -8.24
C ALA A 126 15.11 -2.79 -7.02
N ALA A 127 15.56 -1.54 -6.84
CA ALA A 127 16.35 -1.16 -5.67
C ALA A 127 15.53 -1.24 -4.36
N ILE A 128 14.29 -0.77 -4.39
CA ILE A 128 13.35 -0.85 -3.26
C ILE A 128 13.08 -2.31 -2.89
N GLU A 129 12.69 -3.14 -3.86
CA GLU A 129 12.45 -4.56 -3.66
C GLU A 129 13.68 -5.25 -3.05
N ARG A 130 14.88 -4.93 -3.55
CA ARG A 130 16.13 -5.52 -3.06
C ARG A 130 16.40 -5.14 -1.61
N GLY A 131 16.11 -3.91 -1.22
CA GLY A 131 16.24 -3.40 0.14
C GLY A 131 15.23 -4.03 1.10
N VAL A 132 13.97 -4.15 0.67
CA VAL A 132 12.92 -4.87 1.44
C VAL A 132 13.34 -6.31 1.65
N ARG A 133 13.70 -7.04 0.58
CA ARG A 133 14.15 -8.43 0.67
C ARG A 133 15.30 -8.62 1.65
N ALA A 134 16.27 -7.69 1.68
CA ALA A 134 17.40 -7.78 2.60
C ALA A 134 16.97 -7.73 4.08
N ARG A 135 15.92 -6.98 4.42
CA ARG A 135 15.41 -6.85 5.80
C ARG A 135 14.61 -8.05 6.27
N HIS A 136 14.03 -8.82 5.35
CA HIS A 136 13.23 -10.00 5.66
C HIS A 136 14.04 -11.32 5.60
N GLN A 137 15.36 -11.26 5.39
CA GLN A 137 16.22 -12.45 5.48
C GLN A 137 16.26 -12.97 6.93
N ARG A 138 16.15 -14.29 7.09
CA ARG A 138 16.20 -14.98 8.39
C ARG A 138 17.53 -15.73 8.54
N VAL A 139 18.00 -15.88 9.79
CA VAL A 139 19.18 -16.68 10.19
C VAL A 139 18.72 -17.93 10.90
#